data_AF-A0AAU2ISI3-F1
#
_entry.id   AF-A0AAU2ISI3-F1
#
_cell.length_a   1.000
_cell.length_b   1.000
_cell.length_c   1.000
_cell.angle_alpha   90.00
_cell.angle_beta   90.00
_cell.angle_gamma   90.00
#
_symmetry.space_group_name_H-M   'P 1'
#
loop_
_entity.id
_entity.type
_entity.pdbx_description
1 polymer ?
#
loop_
_entity_poly.entity_id
_entity_poly.type
_entity_poly.pdbx_seq_one_letter_code
_entity_poly.pdbx_strand_id
1 'polypeptide(L)'
;MPQTEDELLAEALGRINRGGKIASRFLKNDISEFDRELQLGFDPALERVRAVLVELSPGANPEPEEGGADRVTFRVITGGGALNMNPVVVTVGVTRSSERTTVLHVRAIAKEGLIKQRAGQKTAEHIAALLNGTTPSR
;
A
#
# COMPACT_ATOMS: atom_id res chain seq x y z
N MET A 1 13.02 -9.03 13.43
CA MET A 1 12.86 -8.97 11.96
C MET A 1 11.63 -8.14 11.67
N PRO A 2 11.63 -7.27 10.64
CA PRO A 2 10.41 -6.59 10.24
C PRO A 2 9.32 -7.61 9.90
N GLN A 3 8.08 -7.34 10.28
CA GLN A 3 6.95 -8.24 9.95
C GLN A 3 6.81 -8.34 8.43
N THR A 4 6.57 -9.55 7.94
CA THR A 4 6.32 -9.82 6.52
C THR A 4 4.91 -9.35 6.12
N GLU A 5 4.69 -9.08 4.83
CA GLU A 5 3.36 -8.73 4.31
C GLU A 5 2.30 -9.80 4.66
N ASP A 6 2.67 -11.08 4.59
CA ASP A 6 1.79 -12.19 4.94
C ASP A 6 1.44 -12.22 6.43
N GLU A 7 2.38 -11.90 7.32
CA GLU A 7 2.10 -11.79 8.77
C GLU A 7 1.16 -10.62 9.07
N LEU A 8 1.41 -9.45 8.44
CA LEU A 8 0.55 -8.27 8.58
C LEU A 8 -0.88 -8.56 8.11
N LEU A 9 -1.04 -9.21 6.95
CA LEU A 9 -2.35 -9.61 6.42
C LEU A 9 -3.03 -10.65 7.31
N ALA A 10 -2.29 -11.65 7.80
CA ALA A 10 -2.82 -12.67 8.69
C ALA A 10 -3.31 -12.07 10.02
N GLU A 11 -2.57 -11.13 10.59
CA GLU A 11 -2.97 -10.41 11.80
C GLU A 11 -4.19 -9.53 11.57
N ALA A 12 -4.22 -8.76 10.47
CA ALA A 12 -5.35 -7.92 10.13
C ALA A 12 -6.64 -8.74 9.93
N LEU A 13 -6.56 -9.86 9.21
CA LEU A 13 -7.68 -10.78 9.04
C LEU A 13 -8.12 -11.42 10.37
N GLY A 14 -7.17 -11.74 11.25
CA GLY A 14 -7.45 -12.27 12.59
C GLY A 14 -8.23 -11.30 13.49
N ARG A 15 -8.05 -9.98 13.30
CA ARG A 15 -8.83 -8.94 14.01
C ARG A 15 -10.27 -8.85 13.51
N ILE A 16 -10.51 -9.16 12.24
CA ILE A 16 -11.86 -9.16 11.64
C ILE A 16 -12.64 -10.40 12.07
N ASN A 17 -12.02 -11.58 11.97
CA ASN A 17 -12.62 -12.81 12.47
C ASN A 17 -11.56 -13.79 13.01
N ARG A 18 -11.91 -14.54 14.06
CA ARG A 18 -10.99 -15.45 14.77
C ARG A 18 -10.34 -16.51 13.85
N GLY A 19 -11.03 -16.93 12.79
CA GLY A 19 -10.51 -17.90 11.82
C GLY A 19 -9.61 -17.29 10.75
N GLY A 20 -9.64 -15.96 10.58
CA GLY A 20 -9.03 -15.24 9.46
C GLY A 20 -7.52 -15.38 9.43
N LYS A 21 -6.88 -15.35 10.61
CA LYS A 21 -5.43 -15.58 10.73
C LYS A 21 -5.01 -16.95 10.21
N ILE A 22 -5.78 -18.00 10.53
CA ILE A 22 -5.51 -19.37 10.06
C ILE A 22 -5.82 -19.49 8.57
N ALA A 23 -7.00 -19.00 8.15
CA ALA A 23 -7.45 -19.05 6.77
C ALA A 23 -6.48 -18.36 5.81
N SER A 24 -5.87 -17.23 6.22
CA SER A 24 -4.93 -16.44 5.41
C SER A 24 -3.77 -17.25 4.81
N ARG A 25 -3.35 -18.33 5.49
CA ARG A 25 -2.26 -19.22 5.04
C ARG A 25 -2.64 -20.06 3.82
N PHE A 26 -3.94 -20.22 3.56
CA PHE A 26 -4.48 -20.97 2.43
C PHE A 26 -5.02 -20.07 1.32
N LEU A 27 -5.14 -18.76 1.58
CA LEU A 27 -5.61 -17.79 0.60
C LEU A 27 -4.47 -17.39 -0.33
N LYS A 28 -4.80 -17.20 -1.61
CA LYS A 28 -3.85 -16.68 -2.60
C LYS A 28 -3.63 -15.19 -2.36
N ASN A 29 -2.45 -14.70 -2.74
CA ASN A 29 -2.18 -13.27 -2.74
C ASN A 29 -2.72 -12.65 -4.03
N ASP A 30 -3.49 -11.57 -3.88
CA ASP A 30 -3.77 -10.62 -4.95
C ASP A 30 -2.73 -9.51 -4.85
N ILE A 31 -1.81 -9.48 -5.80
CA ILE A 31 -0.64 -8.59 -5.80
C ILE A 31 -0.72 -7.71 -7.03
N SER A 32 -0.52 -6.40 -6.82
CA SER A 32 -0.33 -5.44 -7.91
C SER A 32 0.82 -4.51 -7.59
N GLU A 33 1.66 -4.27 -8.60
CA GLU A 33 2.85 -3.44 -8.51
C GLU A 33 2.93 -2.49 -9.68
N PHE A 34 3.46 -1.29 -9.45
CA PHE A 34 3.83 -0.37 -10.51
C PHE A 34 4.91 0.60 -10.05
N ASP A 35 5.67 1.09 -11.03
CA ASP A 35 6.62 2.18 -10.83
C ASP A 35 6.02 3.51 -11.29
N ARG A 36 6.38 4.59 -10.60
CA ARG A 36 5.95 5.95 -10.94
C ARG A 36 7.07 6.95 -10.73
N GLU A 37 7.47 7.63 -11.80
CA GLU A 37 8.31 8.80 -11.67
C GLU A 37 7.46 10.02 -11.30
N LEU A 38 7.91 10.76 -10.29
CA LEU A 38 7.40 12.07 -9.92
C LEU A 38 8.41 13.13 -10.34
N GLN A 39 7.91 14.21 -10.96
CA GLN A 39 8.68 15.44 -11.25
C GLN A 39 8.79 16.30 -9.99
N LEU A 40 9.25 15.68 -8.90
CA LEU A 40 9.47 16.27 -7.59
C LEU A 40 10.82 15.81 -7.07
N GLY A 41 11.55 16.73 -6.43
CA GLY A 41 12.69 16.36 -5.59
C GLY A 41 12.25 15.46 -4.43
N PHE A 42 13.23 14.82 -3.77
CA PHE A 42 12.97 13.75 -2.81
C PHE A 42 12.05 14.15 -1.66
N ASP A 43 12.34 15.22 -0.92
CA ASP A 43 11.53 15.59 0.25
C ASP A 43 10.08 15.97 -0.12
N PRO A 44 9.82 16.80 -1.15
CA PRO A 44 8.46 17.02 -1.64
C PRO A 44 7.76 15.74 -2.11
N ALA A 45 8.49 14.78 -2.69
CA ALA A 45 7.93 13.49 -3.06
C ALA A 45 7.54 12.65 -1.83
N LEU A 46 8.34 12.66 -0.75
CA LEU A 46 8.00 12.00 0.51
C LEU A 46 6.69 12.57 1.10
N GLU A 47 6.55 13.89 1.13
CA GLU A 47 5.31 14.55 1.60
C GLU A 47 4.11 14.17 0.73
N ARG A 48 4.30 14.12 -0.59
CA ARG A 48 3.25 13.69 -1.52
C ARG A 48 2.81 12.25 -1.27
N VAL A 49 3.77 11.34 -1.04
CA VAL A 49 3.49 9.94 -0.72
C VAL A 49 2.76 9.83 0.62
N ARG A 50 3.21 10.52 1.67
CA ARG A 50 2.52 10.51 2.97
C ARG A 50 1.07 10.99 2.85
N ALA A 51 0.83 12.07 2.11
CA ALA A 51 -0.52 12.58 1.88
C ALA A 51 -1.42 11.54 1.19
N VAL A 52 -0.92 10.86 0.15
CA VAL A 52 -1.66 9.78 -0.53
C VAL A 52 -1.95 8.61 0.40
N LEU A 53 -0.99 8.21 1.24
CA LEU A 53 -1.18 7.11 2.18
C LEU A 53 -2.17 7.45 3.30
N VAL A 54 -2.18 8.70 3.78
CA VAL A 54 -3.17 9.19 4.76
C VAL A 54 -4.57 9.23 4.15
N GLU A 55 -4.70 9.67 2.90
CA GLU A 55 -5.97 9.67 2.17
C GLU A 55 -6.50 8.25 1.95
N LEU A 56 -5.61 7.32 1.60
CA LEU A 56 -5.93 5.91 1.40
C LEU A 56 -6.32 5.19 2.70
N SER A 57 -5.72 5.57 3.82
CA SER A 57 -5.94 4.95 5.13
C SER A 57 -6.14 6.03 6.20
N PRO A 58 -7.34 6.62 6.29
CA PRO A 58 -7.62 7.67 7.28
C PRO A 58 -7.29 7.21 8.71
N GLY A 59 -6.48 7.99 9.41
CA GLY A 59 -6.01 7.68 10.76
C GLY A 59 -4.71 6.88 10.82
N ALA A 60 -4.14 6.46 9.68
CA ALA A 60 -2.76 6.00 9.64
C ALA A 60 -1.79 7.18 9.87
N ASN A 61 -0.67 6.89 10.52
CA ASN A 61 0.50 7.76 10.58
C ASN A 61 1.65 7.05 9.84
N PRO A 62 1.77 7.20 8.50
CA PRO A 62 2.76 6.47 7.72
C PRO A 62 4.15 6.96 8.09
N GLU A 63 4.90 6.15 8.84
CA GLU A 63 6.30 6.41 9.19
C GLU A 63 7.25 5.61 8.28
N PRO A 64 8.47 6.11 8.02
CA PRO A 64 9.50 5.34 7.33
C PRO A 64 9.81 4.06 8.10
N GLU A 65 9.61 2.89 7.49
CA GLU A 65 10.07 1.61 8.06
C GLU A 65 11.59 1.45 7.89
N GLU A 66 12.11 1.94 6.77
CA GLU A 66 13.53 1.98 6.44
C GLU A 66 13.82 3.32 5.76
N GLY A 67 14.92 3.98 6.15
CA GLY A 67 15.26 5.30 5.65
C GLY A 67 16.76 5.54 5.53
N GLY A 68 17.14 6.16 4.44
CA GLY A 68 18.46 6.74 4.16
C GLY A 68 18.32 8.02 3.34
N ALA A 69 19.44 8.68 3.03
CA ALA A 69 19.44 9.99 2.36
C ALA A 69 18.73 10.00 0.98
N ASP A 70 18.72 8.85 0.30
CA ASP A 70 18.22 8.71 -1.08
C ASP A 70 17.13 7.66 -1.25
N ARG A 71 16.78 6.93 -0.17
CA ARG A 71 15.75 5.90 -0.23
C ARG A 71 14.98 5.79 1.08
N VAL A 72 13.66 5.78 0.97
CA VAL A 72 12.74 5.59 2.10
C VAL A 72 11.66 4.59 1.71
N THR A 73 11.25 3.74 2.62
CA THR A 73 10.11 2.84 2.43
C THR A 73 9.02 3.16 3.43
N PHE A 74 7.79 3.36 2.93
CA PHE A 74 6.58 3.46 3.75
C PHE A 74 5.77 2.19 3.66
N ARG A 75 5.08 1.84 4.75
CA ARG A 75 4.09 0.76 4.74
C ARG A 75 2.86 1.15 5.54
N VAL A 76 1.69 0.85 4.99
CA VAL A 76 0.40 1.02 5.68
C VAL A 76 -0.51 -0.17 5.42
N ILE A 77 -1.49 -0.37 6.30
CA ILE A 77 -2.59 -1.31 6.09
C ILE A 77 -3.84 -0.48 5.87
N THR A 78 -4.52 -0.71 4.75
CA THR A 78 -5.84 -0.12 4.45
C THR A 78 -6.89 -1.21 4.24
N GLY A 79 -8.15 -0.80 4.15
CA GLY A 79 -9.25 -1.66 3.74
C GLY A 79 -9.51 -1.54 2.24
N GLY A 80 -9.71 -2.67 1.56
CA GLY A 80 -10.11 -2.76 0.17
C GLY A 80 -11.25 -3.75 -0.03
N GLY A 81 -11.65 -3.94 -1.29
CA GLY A 81 -12.72 -4.87 -1.63
C GLY A 81 -14.10 -4.43 -1.13
N ALA A 82 -15.00 -5.38 -0.86
CA ALA A 82 -16.36 -5.07 -0.46
C ALA A 82 -16.40 -4.39 0.93
N LEU A 83 -17.02 -3.21 1.00
CA LEU A 83 -17.15 -2.39 2.23
C LEU A 83 -15.81 -2.07 2.90
N ASN A 84 -14.69 -2.06 2.16
CA ASN A 84 -13.33 -1.89 2.69
C ASN A 84 -12.95 -2.90 3.78
N MET A 85 -13.54 -4.10 3.76
CA MET A 85 -13.29 -5.12 4.78
C MET A 85 -12.14 -6.07 4.47
N ASN A 86 -11.59 -6.06 3.25
CA ASN A 86 -10.43 -6.90 2.95
C ASN A 86 -9.14 -6.11 3.25
N PRO A 87 -8.32 -6.52 4.23
CA PRO A 87 -7.06 -5.84 4.50
C PRO A 87 -6.14 -5.88 3.27
N VAL A 88 -5.54 -4.73 2.98
CA VAL A 88 -4.52 -4.56 1.94
C VAL A 88 -3.30 -3.94 2.58
N VAL A 89 -2.15 -4.59 2.46
CA VAL A 89 -0.86 -3.99 2.80
C VAL A 89 -0.38 -3.23 1.57
N VAL A 90 -0.01 -1.98 1.79
CA VAL A 90 0.57 -1.12 0.77
C VAL A 90 1.98 -0.77 1.18
N THR A 91 2.94 -1.09 0.32
CA THR A 91 4.35 -0.74 0.48
C THR A 91 4.72 0.25 -0.61
N VAL A 92 5.31 1.39 -0.25
CA VAL A 92 5.80 2.41 -1.18
C VAL A 92 7.29 2.63 -0.94
N GLY A 93 8.12 2.15 -1.87
CA GLY A 93 9.52 2.52 -1.93
C GLY A 93 9.68 3.86 -2.66
N VAL A 94 10.39 4.80 -2.07
CA VAL A 94 10.68 6.12 -2.61
C VAL A 94 12.19 6.22 -2.79
N THR A 95 12.65 6.45 -4.03
CA THR A 95 14.09 6.51 -4.35
C THR A 95 14.39 7.81 -5.11
N ARG A 96 15.35 8.59 -4.61
CA ARG A 96 15.86 9.77 -5.31
C ARG A 96 16.48 9.33 -6.63
N SER A 97 16.05 9.95 -7.72
CA SER A 97 16.63 9.72 -9.06
C SER A 97 17.52 10.88 -9.49
N SER A 98 17.10 12.12 -9.19
CA SER A 98 17.90 13.33 -9.37
C SER A 98 17.55 14.39 -8.30
N GLU A 99 18.08 15.61 -8.44
CA GLU A 99 17.66 16.75 -7.61
C GLU A 99 16.17 17.09 -7.77
N ARG A 100 15.57 16.79 -8.92
CA ARG A 100 14.19 17.20 -9.27
C ARG A 100 13.26 16.04 -9.59
N THR A 101 13.74 14.81 -9.54
CA THR A 101 12.96 13.61 -9.86
C THR A 101 13.12 12.52 -8.81
N THR A 102 12.03 11.81 -8.56
CA THR A 102 11.93 10.72 -7.60
C THR A 102 11.17 9.56 -8.22
N VAL A 103 11.66 8.34 -8.04
CA VAL A 103 10.97 7.13 -8.49
C VAL A 103 10.28 6.48 -7.31
N LEU A 104 9.00 6.20 -7.48
CA LEU A 104 8.20 5.40 -6.57
C LEU A 104 8.10 3.97 -7.11
N HIS A 105 8.26 3.00 -6.23
CA HIS A 105 7.84 1.63 -6.45
C HIS A 105 6.68 1.33 -5.49
N VAL A 106 5.49 1.12 -6.04
CA VAL A 106 4.26 0.90 -5.26
C VAL A 106 3.86 -0.55 -5.39
N ARG A 107 3.63 -1.20 -4.26
CA ARG A 107 3.11 -2.57 -4.16
C ARG A 107 1.90 -2.60 -3.25
N ALA A 108 0.81 -3.18 -3.73
CA ALA A 108 -0.39 -3.46 -2.94
C ALA A 108 -0.67 -4.96 -2.95
N ILE A 109 -0.83 -5.53 -1.76
CA ILE A 109 -1.08 -6.97 -1.57
C ILE A 109 -2.26 -7.19 -0.63
N ALA A 110 -3.15 -8.08 -1.04
CA ALA A 110 -4.27 -8.55 -0.24
C ALA A 110 -4.37 -10.07 -0.29
N LYS A 111 -5.10 -10.68 0.64
CA LYS A 111 -5.53 -12.08 0.52
C LYS A 111 -6.82 -12.15 -0.29
N GLU A 112 -6.87 -13.05 -1.25
CA GLU A 112 -8.02 -13.26 -2.14
C GLU A 112 -8.84 -14.47 -1.68
N GLY A 113 -10.15 -14.25 -1.51
CA GLY A 113 -11.10 -15.28 -1.11
C GLY A 113 -11.65 -16.08 -2.28
N LEU A 114 -12.72 -16.84 -2.04
CA LEU A 114 -13.45 -17.57 -3.09
C LEU A 114 -14.06 -16.62 -4.14
N ILE A 115 -14.54 -15.46 -3.71
CA ILE A 115 -15.04 -14.40 -4.59
C ILE A 115 -13.89 -13.44 -4.85
N LYS A 116 -13.49 -13.31 -6.12
CA LYS A 116 -12.41 -12.43 -6.54
C LYS A 116 -12.80 -10.96 -6.38
N GLN A 117 -12.27 -10.29 -5.37
CA GLN A 117 -12.48 -8.86 -5.12
C GLN A 117 -11.40 -7.99 -5.78
N ARG A 118 -10.22 -8.57 -6.04
CA ARG A 118 -9.05 -7.88 -6.61
C ARG A 118 -8.68 -6.64 -5.78
N ALA A 119 -8.68 -6.80 -4.46
CA ALA A 119 -8.51 -5.69 -3.52
C ALA A 119 -7.12 -5.05 -3.65
N GLY A 120 -6.06 -5.86 -3.80
CA GLY A 120 -4.71 -5.36 -4.05
C GLY A 120 -4.62 -4.60 -5.38
N GLN A 121 -5.17 -5.18 -6.46
CA GLN A 121 -5.21 -4.51 -7.77
C GLN A 121 -5.93 -3.16 -7.72
N LYS A 122 -7.16 -3.13 -7.20
CA LYS A 122 -7.97 -1.90 -7.13
C LYS A 122 -7.33 -0.84 -6.23
N THR A 123 -6.69 -1.25 -5.14
CA THR A 123 -5.94 -0.34 -4.28
C THR A 123 -4.74 0.27 -5.01
N ALA A 124 -3.98 -0.52 -5.79
CA ALA A 124 -2.90 0.02 -6.61
C ALA A 124 -3.41 1.01 -7.67
N GLU A 125 -4.52 0.71 -8.35
CA GLU A 125 -5.18 1.61 -9.31
C GLU A 125 -5.63 2.91 -8.64
N HIS A 126 -6.18 2.83 -7.42
CA HIS A 126 -6.56 4.00 -6.63
C HIS A 126 -5.34 4.88 -6.30
N ILE A 127 -4.24 4.28 -5.82
CA ILE A 127 -3.01 5.02 -5.52
C ILE A 127 -2.47 5.70 -6.78
N ALA A 128 -2.46 5.01 -7.92
CA ALA A 128 -2.03 5.59 -9.19
C ALA A 128 -2.88 6.81 -9.57
N ALA A 129 -4.21 6.74 -9.39
CA ALA A 129 -5.11 7.87 -9.64
C ALA A 129 -4.84 9.05 -8.69
N LEU A 130 -4.68 8.77 -7.39
CA LEU A 130 -4.36 9.79 -6.38
C LEU A 130 -3.05 10.49 -6.69
N LEU A 131 -2.00 9.76 -7.05
CA LEU A 131 -0.71 10.32 -7.46
C LEU A 131 -0.85 11.26 -8.66
N ASN A 132 -1.77 10.97 -9.58
CA ASN A 132 -2.07 11.79 -10.76
C ASN A 132 -2.95 13.01 -10.47
N GLY A 133 -3.41 13.19 -9.23
CA GLY A 133 -4.38 14.22 -8.88
C GLY A 133 -5.77 13.97 -9.47
N THR A 134 -6.08 12.73 -9.83
CA THR A 134 -7.38 12.31 -10.36
C THR A 134 -8.12 11.52 -9.29
N THR A 135 -9.34 11.92 -8.91
CA THR A 135 -10.18 11.11 -8.02
C THR A 135 -10.71 9.90 -8.81
N PRO A 136 -10.44 8.65 -8.40
CA PRO A 136 -11.01 7.49 -9.09
C PRO A 136 -12.50 7.31 -8.79
N SER A 137 -13.23 6.71 -9.73
CA SER A 137 -14.64 6.35 -9.54
C SER A 137 -14.78 5.30 -8.42
N ARG A 138 -15.59 5.61 -7.40
CA ARG A 138 -15.95 4.72 -6.29
C ARG A 138 -16.68 3.46 -6.77
#